data_AF-A0A0T1UJY0-F1
#
_entry.id   AF-A0A0T1UJY0-F1
#
_cell.length_a   1.000
_cell.length_b   1.000
_cell.length_c   1.000
_cell.angle_alpha   90.00
_cell.angle_beta   90.00
_cell.angle_gamma   90.00
#
_symmetry.space_group_name_H-M   'P 1'
#
loop_
_entity.id
_entity.type
_entity.pdbx_description
1 polymer ?
#
loop_
_entity_poly.entity_id
_entity_poly.type
_entity_poly.pdbx_seq_one_letter_code
_entity_poly.pdbx_strand_id
1 'polypeptide(L)'
;MPDTSGSTGRTPETDVIDFRAAEHLLAARDPRGAVKLLDGVIAAHPDNTAARLLRARAFFAAAQLRPAELEFTIVLEREPDNAFAHFALGRTYERQGRGDQAKRHFRLAAALDPNPQYLKAARFES
;
A
#
# COMPACT_ATOMS: atom_id res chain seq x y z
N MET A 1 -29.59 -4.92 -32.70
CA MET A 1 -28.35 -4.16 -32.45
C MET A 1 -27.92 -4.50 -31.03
N PRO A 2 -26.81 -5.21 -30.79
CA PRO A 2 -26.31 -5.36 -29.43
C PRO A 2 -25.42 -4.17 -29.05
N ASP A 3 -25.49 -3.82 -27.77
CA ASP A 3 -24.97 -2.61 -27.14
C ASP A 3 -23.44 -2.47 -27.18
N THR A 4 -22.94 -1.33 -27.67
CA THR A 4 -21.58 -0.85 -27.38
C THR A 4 -21.53 -0.25 -25.99
N SER A 5 -21.52 -1.10 -24.97
CA SER A 5 -21.12 -0.71 -23.62
C SER A 5 -19.63 -0.40 -23.64
N GLY A 6 -19.28 0.84 -23.29
CA GLY A 6 -17.92 1.36 -23.30
C GLY A 6 -17.00 0.59 -22.35
N SER A 7 -16.32 -0.42 -22.90
CA SER A 7 -15.08 -0.93 -22.31
C SER A 7 -14.02 0.11 -22.59
N THR A 8 -13.75 0.99 -21.62
CA THR A 8 -12.50 1.79 -21.60
C THR A 8 -11.36 0.85 -21.94
N GLY A 9 -10.72 1.05 -23.10
CA GLY A 9 -9.71 0.15 -23.68
C GLY A 9 -8.40 0.09 -22.91
N ARG A 10 -8.46 -0.26 -21.62
CA ARG A 10 -7.31 -0.62 -20.81
C ARG A 10 -6.96 -2.07 -21.10
N THR A 11 -5.74 -2.28 -21.55
CA THR A 11 -5.20 -3.61 -21.79
C THR A 11 -4.26 -3.99 -20.63
N PRO A 12 -3.97 -5.29 -20.42
CA PRO A 12 -2.98 -5.71 -19.42
C PRO A 12 -1.63 -5.00 -19.56
N GLU A 13 -1.20 -4.70 -20.79
CA GLU A 13 0.03 -3.93 -21.05
C GLU A 13 -0.07 -2.50 -20.51
N THR A 14 -1.23 -1.86 -20.68
CA THR A 14 -1.49 -0.50 -20.17
C THR A 14 -1.47 -0.50 -18.64
N ASP A 15 -2.06 -1.51 -18.00
CA ASP A 15 -2.09 -1.61 -16.54
C ASP A 15 -0.71 -1.89 -15.94
N VAL A 16 0.13 -2.68 -16.62
CA VAL A 16 1.54 -2.85 -16.24
C VAL A 16 2.31 -1.54 -16.38
N ILE A 17 2.12 -0.79 -17.47
CA ILE A 17 2.74 0.53 -17.67
C ILE A 17 2.32 1.50 -16.56
N ASP A 18 1.03 1.56 -16.25
CA ASP A 18 0.50 2.45 -15.21
C ASP A 18 1.02 2.07 -13.82
N PHE A 19 1.13 0.77 -13.51
CA PHE A 19 1.74 0.30 -12.27
C PHE A 19 3.21 0.75 -12.16
N ARG A 20 4.01 0.55 -13.21
CA ARG A 20 5.43 0.98 -13.23
C ARG A 20 5.57 2.50 -13.14
N ALA A 21 4.72 3.24 -13.86
CA ALA A 21 4.69 4.69 -13.78
C ALA A 21 4.33 5.17 -12.36
N ALA A 22 3.42 4.50 -11.66
CA ALA A 22 3.10 4.81 -10.28
C ALA A 22 4.30 4.59 -9.32
N GLU A 23 5.12 3.57 -9.54
CA GLU A 23 6.38 3.37 -8.79
C GLU A 23 7.33 4.57 -8.98
N HIS A 24 7.50 5.02 -10.23
CA HIS A 24 8.34 6.17 -10.56
C HIS A 24 7.81 7.47 -9.95
N LEU A 25 6.49 7.69 -9.98
CA LEU A 25 5.88 8.88 -9.38
C LEU A 25 6.11 8.95 -7.87
N LEU A 26 6.06 7.81 -7.16
CA LEU A 26 6.43 7.79 -5.75
C LEU A 26 7.90 8.13 -5.50
N ALA A 27 8.80 7.61 -6.34
CA ALA A 27 10.22 7.97 -6.27
C ALA A 27 10.42 9.47 -6.55
N ALA A 28 9.64 10.05 -7.46
CA ALA A 28 9.64 11.46 -7.81
C ALA A 28 8.91 12.38 -6.80
N ARG A 29 8.48 11.84 -5.64
CA ARG A 29 7.69 12.55 -4.62
C ARG A 29 6.35 13.11 -5.12
N ASP A 30 5.75 12.48 -6.12
CA ASP A 30 4.37 12.70 -6.53
C ASP A 30 3.46 11.52 -6.12
N PRO A 31 3.06 11.44 -4.84
CA PRO A 31 2.18 10.39 -4.39
C PRO A 31 0.75 10.53 -4.94
N ARG A 32 0.31 11.74 -5.33
CA ARG A 32 -1.06 11.95 -5.82
C ARG A 32 -1.22 11.42 -7.24
N GLY A 33 -0.23 11.67 -8.10
CA GLY A 33 -0.17 11.07 -9.44
C GLY A 33 -0.15 9.55 -9.38
N ALA A 34 0.65 8.98 -8.45
CA ALA A 34 0.70 7.53 -8.25
C ALA A 34 -0.66 6.92 -7.89
N VAL A 35 -1.40 7.52 -6.95
CA VAL A 35 -2.76 7.06 -6.59
C VAL A 35 -3.67 7.04 -7.81
N LYS A 36 -3.66 8.12 -8.62
CA LYS A 36 -4.54 8.23 -9.80
C LYS A 36 -4.30 7.13 -10.82
N LEU A 37 -3.05 6.76 -11.08
CA LEU A 37 -2.73 5.65 -11.98
C LEU A 37 -3.18 4.31 -11.40
N LEU A 38 -2.97 4.11 -10.09
CA LEU A 38 -3.31 2.88 -9.41
C LEU A 38 -4.81 2.63 -9.28
N ASP A 39 -5.65 3.68 -9.30
CA ASP A 39 -7.10 3.54 -9.33
C ASP A 39 -7.56 2.70 -10.54
N GLY A 40 -6.97 2.95 -11.72
CA GLY A 40 -7.28 2.19 -12.93
C GLY A 40 -6.77 0.74 -12.87
N VAL A 41 -5.54 0.56 -12.38
CA VAL A 41 -4.94 -0.79 -12.23
C VAL A 41 -5.74 -1.65 -11.27
N ILE A 42 -6.19 -1.10 -10.13
CA ILE A 42 -6.98 -1.84 -9.13
C ILE A 42 -8.40 -2.09 -9.63
N ALA A 43 -9.00 -1.17 -10.41
CA ALA A 43 -10.31 -1.41 -11.01
C ALA A 43 -10.28 -2.57 -12.00
N ALA A 44 -9.22 -2.69 -12.82
CA ALA A 44 -9.01 -3.80 -13.74
C ALA A 44 -8.61 -5.10 -13.03
N HIS A 45 -7.85 -5.00 -11.95
CA HIS A 45 -7.32 -6.13 -11.19
C HIS A 45 -7.58 -5.97 -9.67
N PRO A 46 -8.80 -6.20 -9.18
CA PRO A 46 -9.17 -5.96 -7.78
C PRO A 46 -8.38 -6.79 -6.77
N ASP A 47 -7.89 -7.95 -7.19
CA ASP A 47 -7.10 -8.89 -6.38
C ASP A 47 -5.59 -8.65 -6.47
N ASN A 48 -5.14 -7.64 -7.22
CA ASN A 48 -3.72 -7.29 -7.30
C ASN A 48 -3.27 -6.59 -6.01
N THR A 49 -2.83 -7.39 -5.05
CA THR A 49 -2.35 -6.91 -3.75
C THR A 49 -1.13 -5.99 -3.88
N ALA A 50 -0.26 -6.20 -4.88
CA ALA A 50 0.90 -5.33 -5.13
C ALA A 50 0.47 -3.91 -5.51
N ALA A 51 -0.55 -3.76 -6.36
CA ALA A 51 -1.11 -2.46 -6.73
C ALA A 51 -1.75 -1.76 -5.52
N ARG A 52 -2.48 -2.51 -4.68
CA ARG A 52 -3.05 -1.98 -3.42
C ARG A 52 -1.96 -1.54 -2.44
N LEU A 53 -0.92 -2.34 -2.28
CA LEU A 53 0.22 -2.01 -1.42
C LEU A 53 0.93 -0.74 -1.89
N LEU A 54 1.12 -0.58 -3.21
CA LEU A 54 1.70 0.63 -3.78
C LEU A 54 0.80 1.85 -3.55
N ARG A 55 -0.52 1.69 -3.67
CA ARG A 55 -1.50 2.76 -3.41
C ARG A 55 -1.53 3.14 -1.93
N ALA A 56 -1.43 2.18 -1.03
CA ALA A 56 -1.31 2.40 0.41
C ALA A 56 -0.07 3.24 0.76
N ARG A 57 1.08 2.89 0.16
CA ARG A 57 2.32 3.67 0.29
C ARG A 57 2.15 5.09 -0.25
N ALA A 58 1.46 5.24 -1.37
CA ALA A 58 1.18 6.55 -1.96
C ALA A 58 0.29 7.40 -1.03
N PHE A 59 -0.79 6.84 -0.50
CA PHE A 59 -1.62 7.54 0.49
C PHE A 59 -0.84 7.95 1.74
N PHE A 60 0.02 7.08 2.26
CA PHE A 60 0.87 7.40 3.41
C PHE A 60 1.82 8.58 3.10
N ALA A 61 2.45 8.56 1.93
CA ALA A 61 3.34 9.64 1.47
C ALA A 61 2.59 10.96 1.24
N ALA A 62 1.33 10.90 0.81
CA ALA A 62 0.43 12.06 0.69
C ALA A 62 -0.16 12.54 2.03
N ALA A 63 0.24 11.96 3.16
CA ALA A 63 -0.33 12.19 4.50
C ALA A 63 -1.84 11.87 4.61
N GLN A 64 -2.38 11.10 3.68
CA GLN A 64 -3.76 10.61 3.69
C GLN A 64 -3.83 9.31 4.52
N LEU A 65 -3.71 9.46 5.84
CA LEU A 65 -3.49 8.32 6.74
C LEU A 65 -4.67 7.36 6.83
N ARG A 66 -5.91 7.83 6.68
CA ARG A 66 -7.12 6.97 6.73
C ARG A 66 -7.24 6.09 5.49
N PRO A 67 -7.11 6.62 4.25
CA PRO A 67 -6.99 5.78 3.06
C PRO A 67 -5.81 4.81 3.10
N ALA A 68 -4.65 5.23 3.62
CA ALA A 68 -3.48 4.36 3.77
C ALA A 68 -3.79 3.16 4.69
N GLU A 69 -4.39 3.43 5.86
CA GLU A 69 -4.82 2.39 6.80
C GLU A 69 -5.73 1.35 6.15
N LEU A 70 -6.73 1.81 5.39
CA LEU A 70 -7.68 0.92 4.70
C LEU A 70 -6.95 0.01 3.70
N GLU A 71 -6.13 0.57 2.82
CA GLU A 71 -5.42 -0.23 1.81
C GLU A 71 -4.42 -1.20 2.43
N PHE A 72 -3.67 -0.79 3.46
CA PHE A 72 -2.77 -1.71 4.17
C PHE A 72 -3.54 -2.83 4.87
N THR A 73 -4.73 -2.54 5.41
CA THR A 73 -5.58 -3.57 6.03
C THR A 73 -6.04 -4.59 5.00
N ILE A 74 -6.51 -4.14 3.83
CA ILE A 74 -6.91 -5.04 2.73
C ILE A 74 -5.73 -5.89 2.26
N VAL A 75 -4.53 -5.31 2.16
CA VAL A 75 -3.31 -6.07 1.83
C VAL A 75 -3.09 -7.18 2.86
N LEU A 76 -3.17 -6.87 4.16
CA LEU A 76 -2.96 -7.85 5.23
C LEU A 76 -4.08 -8.89 5.37
N GLU A 77 -5.29 -8.60 4.90
CA GLU A 77 -6.35 -9.60 4.78
C GLU A 77 -6.03 -10.68 3.74
N ARG A 78 -5.23 -10.34 2.72
CA ARG A 78 -4.78 -11.28 1.66
C ARG A 78 -3.42 -11.88 1.94
N GLU A 79 -2.51 -11.08 2.47
CA GLU A 79 -1.12 -11.41 2.76
C GLU A 79 -0.81 -11.12 4.24
N PRO A 80 -1.31 -11.96 5.17
CA PRO A 80 -1.16 -11.72 6.61
C PRO A 80 0.29 -11.85 7.11
N ASP A 81 1.19 -12.37 6.29
CA ASP A 81 2.63 -12.52 6.56
C ASP A 81 3.47 -11.43 5.87
N ASN A 82 2.85 -10.42 5.25
CA ASN A 82 3.56 -9.32 4.62
C ASN A 82 4.16 -8.37 5.69
N ALA A 83 5.41 -8.64 6.07
CA ALA A 83 6.14 -7.90 7.09
C ALA A 83 6.19 -6.39 6.80
N PHE A 84 6.38 -6.01 5.52
CA PHE A 84 6.41 -4.61 5.11
C PHE A 84 5.05 -3.92 5.31
N ALA A 85 3.94 -4.58 4.94
CA ALA A 85 2.60 -4.04 5.14
C ALA A 85 2.28 -3.86 6.63
N HIS A 86 2.68 -4.81 7.49
CA HIS A 86 2.62 -4.65 8.93
C HIS A 86 3.42 -3.43 9.40
N PHE A 87 4.68 -3.29 8.98
CA PHE A 87 5.51 -2.16 9.36
C PHE A 87 4.89 -0.82 8.92
N ALA A 88 4.43 -0.73 7.68
CA ALA A 88 3.86 0.48 7.10
C ALA A 88 2.51 0.86 7.75
N LEU A 89 1.66 -0.12 8.10
CA LEU A 89 0.45 0.11 8.87
C LEU A 89 0.78 0.58 10.30
N GLY A 90 1.83 0.02 10.92
CA GLY A 90 2.35 0.50 12.20
C GLY A 90 2.76 1.97 12.16
N ARG A 91 3.52 2.38 11.13
CA ARG A 91 3.88 3.79 10.89
C ARG A 91 2.66 4.67 10.64
N THR A 92 1.65 4.14 9.96
CA THR A 92 0.39 4.84 9.70
C THR A 92 -0.34 5.11 11.01
N TYR A 93 -0.50 4.11 11.88
CA TYR A 93 -1.10 4.27 13.20
C TYR A 93 -0.32 5.22 14.10
N GLU A 94 1.01 5.16 14.08
CA GLU A 94 1.85 6.10 14.82
C GLU A 94 1.57 7.54 14.42
N ARG A 95 1.53 7.85 13.11
CA ARG A 95 1.20 9.19 12.61
C ARG A 95 -0.24 9.63 12.92
N GLN A 96 -1.17 8.68 13.09
CA GLN A 96 -2.53 8.95 13.55
C GLN A 96 -2.63 9.15 15.08
N GLY A 97 -1.54 8.98 15.83
CA GLY A 97 -1.55 9.04 17.31
C GLY A 97 -2.02 7.76 18.00
N ARG A 98 -2.19 6.66 17.25
CA ARG A 98 -2.71 5.35 17.73
C ARG A 98 -1.56 4.42 18.12
N GLY A 99 -0.78 4.83 19.12
CA GLY A 99 0.48 4.18 19.50
C GLY A 99 0.36 2.70 19.87
N ASP A 100 -0.72 2.26 20.51
CA ASP A 100 -0.87 0.85 20.90
C ASP A 100 -1.15 -0.09 19.73
N GLN A 101 -1.87 0.40 18.71
CA GLN A 101 -2.02 -0.35 17.46
C GLN A 101 -0.72 -0.38 16.67
N ALA A 102 0.02 0.74 16.64
CA ALA A 102 1.33 0.80 16.00
C ALA A 102 2.29 -0.24 16.56
N LYS A 103 2.42 -0.33 17.90
CA LYS A 103 3.29 -1.32 18.58
C LYS A 103 2.95 -2.76 18.20
N ARG A 104 1.65 -3.11 18.09
CA ARG A 104 1.24 -4.45 17.68
C ARG A 104 1.75 -4.79 16.28
N HIS A 105 1.55 -3.90 15.32
CA HIS A 105 2.01 -4.13 13.95
C HIS A 105 3.53 -4.10 13.80
N PHE A 106 4.25 -3.25 14.55
CA PHE A 106 5.72 -3.28 14.54
C PHE A 106 6.29 -4.60 15.07
N ARG A 107 5.70 -5.16 16.14
CA ARG A 107 6.11 -6.47 16.66
C ARG A 107 5.86 -7.60 15.66
N LEU A 108 4.73 -7.56 14.96
CA LEU A 108 4.43 -8.53 13.90
C LEU A 108 5.44 -8.42 12.74
N ALA A 109 5.71 -7.21 12.27
CA ALA A 109 6.71 -6.99 11.23
C ALA A 109 8.09 -7.53 11.63
N ALA A 110 8.55 -7.24 12.85
CA ALA A 110 9.82 -7.72 13.38
C ALA A 110 9.87 -9.24 13.60
N ALA A 111 8.73 -9.87 13.89
CA ALA A 111 8.64 -11.33 14.03
C ALA A 111 8.64 -12.05 12.67
N LEU A 112 8.03 -11.45 11.65
CA LEU A 112 7.98 -11.97 10.28
C LEU A 112 9.30 -11.77 9.53
N ASP A 113 9.90 -10.58 9.66
CA ASP A 113 11.20 -10.23 9.09
C ASP A 113 12.04 -9.44 10.11
N PRO A 114 12.97 -10.10 10.84
CA PRO A 114 13.81 -9.48 11.86
C PRO A 114 14.91 -8.55 11.32
N ASN A 115 14.59 -7.61 10.45
CA ASN A 115 15.55 -6.61 9.99
C ASN A 115 15.75 -5.49 11.04
N PRO A 116 16.90 -4.78 11.02
CA PRO A 116 17.20 -3.76 12.03
C PRO A 116 16.15 -2.65 12.15
N GLN A 117 15.53 -2.25 11.04
CA GLN A 117 14.50 -1.20 11.04
C GLN A 117 13.25 -1.65 11.80
N TYR A 118 12.81 -2.89 11.61
CA TYR A 118 11.58 -3.41 12.22
C TYR A 118 11.82 -3.71 13.71
N LEU A 119 12.97 -4.28 14.05
CA LEU A 119 13.39 -4.51 15.44
C LEU A 119 13.42 -3.20 16.25
N LYS A 120 14.03 -2.15 15.68
CA LYS A 120 14.05 -0.82 16.29
C LYS A 120 12.65 -0.23 16.48
N ALA A 121 11.78 -0.33 15.47
CA ALA A 121 10.41 0.17 15.55
C ALA A 121 9.56 -0.59 16.59
N ALA A 122 9.81 -1.88 16.76
CA ALA A 122 9.20 -2.70 17.80
C ALA A 122 9.72 -2.38 19.21
N ARG A 123 10.77 -1.53 19.32
CA ARG A 123 11.51 -1.23 20.55
C ARG A 123 12.11 -2.48 21.19
N PHE A 124 12.63 -3.38 20.35
CA PHE A 124 13.40 -4.54 20.80
C PHE A 124 14.88 -4.22 21.04
N GLU A 125 15.35 -3.06 20.59
CA GLU A 125 16.70 -2.58 20.91
C GLU A 125 16.64 -1.80 22.24
N SER A 126 17.37 -2.30 23.23
CA SER A 126 17.60 -1.69 24.55
C SER A 126 18.98 -1.04 24.60
#